data_AF-A2DT21-F1
#
_entry.id   AF-A2DT21-F1
#
_cell.length_a   1.000
_cell.length_b   1.000
_cell.length_c   1.000
_cell.angle_alpha   90.00
_cell.angle_beta   90.00
_cell.angle_gamma   90.00
#
_symmetry.space_group_name_H-M   'P 1'
#
loop_
_entity.id
_entity.type
_entity.pdbx_description
1 polymer ?
#
loop_
_entity_poly.entity_id
_entity_poly.type
_entity_poly.pdbx_seq_one_letter_code
_entity_poly.pdbx_strand_id
1 'polypeptide(L)'
;MGCEVSIQDIAMKDNQKGMILTCFPGEVIIKGGSNRQYKFDQGILSCKKIILMNLKRCTVYINDLVDKVDIKNCEDCSFAVGTSMNMLLISECNNCQVTAVCRQCRVANSADCSVFLHTYKRSFIERSKGIIFGCGTYSYKGIIQHMRDANLDVYINDFHEVLDVTPGFCEFKIEDGLKSTIKSLDGSRLLPFFFLPKESLAHTLEFKESSWLELVNRSFSEGFKLTGIRKFGHVIQASYFKSLRKLSFIAVSQS
;
A
#
# COMPACT_ATOMS: atom_id res chain seq x y z
N MET A 1 -10.82 23.38 -19.18
CA MET A 1 -12.11 22.77 -19.58
C MET A 1 -11.95 21.27 -19.58
N GLY A 2 -12.10 20.65 -18.42
CA GLY A 2 -12.31 19.20 -18.27
C GLY A 2 -13.46 19.06 -17.31
N CYS A 3 -14.48 18.29 -17.66
CA CYS A 3 -15.62 18.02 -16.78
C CYS A 3 -15.12 17.44 -15.46
N GLU A 4 -15.08 18.26 -14.41
CA GLU A 4 -15.00 17.79 -13.03
C GLU A 4 -16.30 17.06 -12.75
N VAL A 5 -16.28 15.73 -12.85
CA VAL A 5 -17.33 14.91 -12.28
C VAL A 5 -17.21 15.11 -10.77
N SER A 6 -18.15 15.87 -10.19
CA SER A 6 -18.15 16.10 -8.75
C SER A 6 -18.47 14.80 -8.02
N ILE A 7 -18.00 14.63 -6.78
CA ILE A 7 -18.38 13.44 -5.98
C ILE A 7 -19.91 13.36 -5.85
N GLN A 8 -20.62 14.50 -5.93
CA GLN A 8 -22.08 14.55 -5.93
C GLN A 8 -22.69 13.88 -7.18
N ASP A 9 -22.06 14.02 -8.35
CA ASP A 9 -22.50 13.34 -9.59
C ASP A 9 -22.30 11.82 -9.52
N ILE A 10 -21.25 11.36 -8.83
CA ILE A 10 -21.02 9.94 -8.53
C ILE A 10 -22.10 9.44 -7.56
N ALA A 11 -22.39 10.22 -6.51
CA ALA A 11 -23.37 9.86 -5.48
C ALA A 11 -24.79 9.70 -6.03
N MET A 12 -25.20 10.59 -6.94
CA MET A 12 -26.53 10.53 -7.56
C MET A 12 -26.71 9.30 -8.47
N LYS A 13 -25.65 8.86 -9.17
CA LYS A 13 -25.71 7.68 -10.05
C LYS A 13 -25.69 6.35 -9.30
N ASP A 14 -25.05 6.31 -8.13
CA ASP A 14 -24.84 5.06 -7.41
C ASP A 14 -25.92 4.70 -6.39
N ASN A 15 -26.70 5.68 -5.91
CA ASN A 15 -27.85 5.45 -5.02
C ASN A 15 -28.91 4.52 -5.64
N GLN A 16 -28.98 4.43 -6.97
CA GLN A 16 -29.89 3.52 -7.68
C GLN A 16 -29.44 2.06 -7.69
N LYS A 17 -28.25 1.76 -7.17
CA LYS A 17 -27.65 0.43 -7.24
C LYS A 17 -27.37 -0.17 -5.85
N GLY A 18 -27.95 0.34 -4.76
CA GLY A 18 -27.75 -0.24 -3.41
C GLY A 18 -26.38 0.04 -2.78
N MET A 19 -25.56 0.91 -3.39
CA MET A 19 -24.44 1.55 -2.70
C MET A 19 -24.89 2.95 -2.27
N ILE A 20 -24.57 3.31 -1.03
CA ILE A 20 -24.81 4.65 -0.51
C ILE A 20 -23.46 5.38 -0.49
N LEU A 21 -23.33 6.40 -1.34
CA LEU A 21 -22.21 7.34 -1.33
C LEU A 21 -22.69 8.64 -0.70
N THR A 22 -22.19 8.95 0.50
CA THR A 22 -22.54 10.17 1.23
C THR A 22 -21.35 11.09 1.32
N CYS A 23 -21.53 12.35 0.94
CA CYS A 23 -20.48 13.36 0.96
C CYS A 23 -20.76 14.39 2.04
N PHE A 24 -19.81 14.57 2.96
CA PHE A 24 -19.78 15.64 3.93
C PHE A 24 -18.63 16.63 3.59
N PRO A 25 -18.60 17.82 4.21
CA PRO A 25 -17.52 18.79 3.99
C PRO A 25 -16.12 18.21 4.20
N GLY A 26 -15.93 17.33 5.19
CA GLY A 26 -14.62 16.75 5.54
C GLY A 26 -14.48 15.23 5.31
N GLU A 27 -15.56 14.52 4.98
CA GLU A 27 -15.50 13.07 4.79
C GLU A 27 -16.42 12.55 3.69
N VAL A 28 -16.04 11.41 3.11
CA VAL A 28 -16.81 10.66 2.12
C VAL A 28 -17.06 9.27 2.67
N ILE A 29 -18.31 8.81 2.66
CA ILE A 29 -18.71 7.49 3.14
C ILE A 29 -19.24 6.67 1.99
N ILE A 30 -18.70 5.46 1.83
CA ILE A 30 -19.13 4.46 0.86
C ILE A 30 -19.64 3.26 1.63
N LYS A 31 -20.93 2.96 1.49
CA LYS A 31 -21.59 1.91 2.26
C LYS A 31 -22.42 0.95 1.43
N GLY A 32 -22.38 -0.34 1.78
CA GLY A 32 -23.38 -1.33 1.34
C GLY A 32 -23.20 -1.89 -0.07
N GLY A 33 -22.08 -1.61 -0.73
CA GLY A 33 -21.78 -2.13 -2.08
C GLY A 33 -21.49 -3.63 -2.07
N SER A 34 -21.93 -4.34 -3.11
CA SER A 34 -21.61 -5.77 -3.30
C SER A 34 -21.28 -6.12 -4.75
N ASN A 35 -20.26 -6.95 -4.98
CA ASN A 35 -19.82 -7.43 -6.30
C ASN A 35 -19.45 -6.30 -7.28
N ARG A 36 -18.65 -5.33 -6.84
CA ARG A 36 -18.40 -4.11 -7.60
C ARG A 36 -16.96 -3.66 -7.59
N GLN A 37 -16.64 -2.84 -8.58
CA GLN A 37 -15.40 -2.09 -8.64
C GLN A 37 -15.69 -0.59 -8.54
N TYR A 38 -14.92 0.10 -7.70
CA TYR A 38 -14.98 1.55 -7.48
C TYR A 38 -13.62 2.15 -7.77
N LYS A 39 -13.60 3.32 -8.41
CA LYS A 39 -12.38 4.03 -8.77
C LYS A 39 -12.55 5.51 -8.48
N PHE A 40 -11.65 6.05 -7.69
CA PHE A 40 -11.52 7.47 -7.41
C PHE A 40 -10.21 7.95 -8.02
N ASP A 41 -10.30 8.80 -9.02
CA ASP A 41 -9.14 9.43 -9.65
C ASP A 41 -8.66 10.64 -8.85
N GLN A 42 -7.48 11.15 -9.20
CA GLN A 42 -6.81 12.24 -8.50
C GLN A 42 -7.68 13.50 -8.43
N GLY A 43 -7.67 14.15 -7.27
CA GLY A 43 -8.42 15.39 -7.01
C GLY A 43 -9.89 15.17 -6.65
N ILE A 44 -10.47 14.00 -6.92
CA ILE A 44 -11.88 13.71 -6.66
C ILE A 44 -12.20 13.74 -5.17
N LEU A 45 -11.36 13.14 -4.33
CA LEU A 45 -11.58 13.08 -2.88
C LEU A 45 -11.05 14.30 -2.14
N SER A 46 -10.22 15.12 -2.81
CA SER A 46 -9.77 16.44 -2.34
C SER A 46 -9.27 16.44 -0.89
N CYS A 47 -8.37 15.51 -0.55
CA CYS A 47 -7.78 15.38 0.79
C CYS A 47 -8.78 15.09 1.93
N LYS A 48 -10.00 14.64 1.64
CA LYS A 48 -10.98 14.29 2.68
C LYS A 48 -10.67 12.96 3.34
N LYS A 49 -11.27 12.73 4.51
CA LYS A 49 -11.36 11.39 5.11
C LYS A 49 -12.30 10.53 4.26
N ILE A 50 -11.98 9.25 4.10
CA ILE A 50 -12.85 8.29 3.41
C ILE A 50 -13.15 7.09 4.31
N ILE A 51 -14.43 6.69 4.34
CA ILE A 51 -14.92 5.54 5.08
C ILE A 51 -15.51 4.54 4.08
N LEU A 52 -14.96 3.34 4.04
CA LEU A 52 -15.41 2.22 3.22
C LEU A 52 -16.03 1.19 4.17
N MET A 53 -17.35 1.04 4.15
CA MET A 53 -18.06 0.29 5.18
C MET A 53 -19.07 -0.70 4.61
N ASN A 54 -19.18 -1.89 5.20
CA ASN A 54 -20.19 -2.89 4.80
C ASN A 54 -20.10 -3.25 3.30
N LEU A 55 -18.88 -3.41 2.78
CA LEU A 55 -18.66 -3.82 1.38
C LEU A 55 -18.42 -5.32 1.30
N LYS A 56 -18.97 -5.98 0.27
CA LYS A 56 -18.79 -7.43 0.07
C LYS A 56 -18.38 -7.77 -1.37
N ARG A 57 -17.29 -8.52 -1.55
CA ARG A 57 -16.77 -8.85 -2.89
C ARG A 57 -16.55 -7.62 -3.76
N CYS A 58 -16.00 -6.56 -3.18
CA CYS A 58 -15.76 -5.29 -3.86
C CYS A 58 -14.27 -5.04 -4.06
N THR A 59 -13.93 -4.34 -5.13
CA THR A 59 -12.60 -3.78 -5.36
C THR A 59 -12.67 -2.27 -5.36
N VAL A 60 -11.87 -1.59 -4.54
CA VAL A 60 -11.84 -0.12 -4.46
C VAL A 60 -10.44 0.37 -4.80
N TYR A 61 -10.35 1.28 -5.76
CA TYR A 61 -9.12 1.98 -6.13
C TYR A 61 -9.26 3.46 -5.74
N ILE A 62 -8.37 3.95 -4.89
CA ILE A 62 -8.26 5.36 -4.51
C ILE A 62 -6.93 5.88 -5.05
N ASN A 63 -6.96 6.42 -6.26
CA ASN A 63 -5.80 7.07 -6.89
C ASN A 63 -5.76 8.54 -6.51
N ASP A 64 -5.76 8.83 -5.21
CA ASP A 64 -5.80 10.21 -4.71
C ASP A 64 -4.98 10.37 -3.43
N LEU A 65 -4.78 11.63 -3.04
CA LEU A 65 -4.32 12.03 -1.72
C LEU A 65 -5.54 12.23 -0.81
N VAL A 66 -5.57 11.50 0.31
CA VAL A 66 -6.66 11.55 1.30
C VAL A 66 -6.11 11.78 2.69
N ASP A 67 -6.92 12.37 3.58
CA ASP A 67 -6.51 12.58 4.97
C ASP A 67 -6.34 11.25 5.71
N LYS A 68 -7.43 10.49 5.78
CA LYS A 68 -7.53 9.23 6.51
C LYS A 68 -8.43 8.26 5.77
N VAL A 69 -8.09 6.98 5.82
CA VAL A 69 -8.92 5.89 5.27
C VAL A 69 -9.38 4.99 6.40
N ASP A 70 -10.67 4.72 6.46
CA ASP A 70 -11.29 3.80 7.41
C ASP A 70 -12.03 2.70 6.66
N ILE A 71 -11.48 1.48 6.68
CA ILE A 71 -12.07 0.29 6.06
C ILE A 71 -12.70 -0.52 7.19
N LYS A 72 -14.03 -0.61 7.17
CA LYS A 72 -14.80 -1.19 8.27
C LYS A 72 -15.79 -2.25 7.81
N ASN A 73 -15.82 -3.39 8.48
CA ASN A 73 -16.84 -4.42 8.26
C ASN A 73 -16.96 -4.82 6.77
N CYS A 74 -15.84 -5.17 6.14
CA CYS A 74 -15.80 -5.56 4.73
C CYS A 74 -15.40 -7.03 4.58
N GLU A 75 -15.95 -7.72 3.57
CA GLU A 75 -15.77 -9.15 3.35
C GLU A 75 -15.38 -9.42 1.89
N ASP A 76 -14.38 -10.28 1.65
CA ASP A 76 -13.92 -10.65 0.30
C ASP A 76 -13.51 -9.45 -0.58
N CYS A 77 -12.98 -8.38 0.01
CA CYS A 77 -12.71 -7.13 -0.70
C CYS A 77 -11.23 -6.90 -0.99
N SER A 78 -10.97 -6.10 -2.03
CA SER A 78 -9.63 -5.62 -2.40
C SER A 78 -9.59 -4.10 -2.38
N PHE A 79 -8.61 -3.52 -1.70
CA PHE A 79 -8.49 -2.06 -1.53
C PHE A 79 -7.11 -1.60 -1.96
N ALA A 80 -7.05 -0.81 -3.03
CA ALA A 80 -5.86 -0.11 -3.47
C ALA A 80 -5.98 1.35 -3.04
N VAL A 81 -5.26 1.72 -1.99
CA VAL A 81 -5.23 3.07 -1.46
C VAL A 81 -3.97 3.75 -1.95
N GLY A 82 -4.13 4.96 -2.47
CA GLY A 82 -3.02 5.81 -2.86
C GLY A 82 -2.22 6.30 -1.67
N THR A 83 -2.36 7.58 -1.36
CA THR A 83 -1.64 8.19 -0.23
C THR A 83 -2.64 8.63 0.83
N SER A 84 -2.56 8.03 2.01
CA SER A 84 -3.21 8.56 3.21
C SER A 84 -2.21 9.38 4.03
N MET A 85 -2.54 10.65 4.25
CA MET A 85 -1.69 11.56 5.02
C MET A 85 -1.47 11.06 6.44
N ASN A 86 -2.54 10.67 7.13
CA ASN A 86 -2.47 10.41 8.57
C ASN A 86 -2.55 8.93 8.93
N MET A 87 -3.56 8.20 8.46
CA MET A 87 -3.78 6.85 8.95
C MET A 87 -4.64 5.99 8.02
N LEU A 88 -4.27 4.72 7.93
CA LEU A 88 -5.12 3.65 7.41
C LEU A 88 -5.66 2.82 8.59
N LEU A 89 -6.98 2.78 8.73
CA LEU A 89 -7.67 1.92 9.69
C LEU A 89 -8.34 0.76 8.95
N ILE A 90 -8.11 -0.46 9.42
CA ILE A 90 -8.74 -1.68 8.93
C ILE A 90 -9.40 -2.35 10.13
N SER A 91 -10.72 -2.40 10.16
CA SER A 91 -11.47 -2.93 11.31
C SER A 91 -12.59 -3.86 10.88
N GLU A 92 -12.81 -4.94 11.64
CA GLU A 92 -13.93 -5.87 11.41
C GLU A 92 -13.93 -6.47 9.99
N CYS A 93 -12.77 -6.58 9.34
CA CYS A 93 -12.68 -7.07 7.96
C CYS A 93 -12.34 -8.56 7.92
N ASN A 94 -12.93 -9.28 6.96
CA ASN A 94 -12.68 -10.70 6.74
C ASN A 94 -12.26 -10.95 5.28
N ASN A 95 -11.21 -11.76 5.08
CA ASN A 95 -10.74 -12.18 3.76
C ASN A 95 -10.51 -10.99 2.80
N CYS A 96 -9.83 -9.94 3.28
CA CYS A 96 -9.57 -8.74 2.49
C CYS A 96 -8.09 -8.58 2.13
N GLN A 97 -7.82 -8.01 0.95
CA GLN A 97 -6.47 -7.56 0.57
C GLN A 97 -6.44 -6.03 0.53
N VAL A 98 -5.51 -5.42 1.24
CA VAL A 98 -5.32 -3.96 1.26
C VAL A 98 -3.88 -3.64 0.85
N THR A 99 -3.71 -2.69 -0.07
CA THR A 99 -2.40 -2.11 -0.38
C THR A 99 -2.48 -0.59 -0.25
N ALA A 100 -1.51 0.04 0.43
CA ALA A 100 -1.58 1.46 0.73
C ALA A 100 -0.22 2.13 0.92
N VAL A 101 -0.15 3.42 0.59
CA VAL A 101 0.85 4.34 1.19
C VAL A 101 0.17 5.10 2.33
N CYS A 102 0.75 5.05 3.52
CA CYS A 102 0.19 5.75 4.67
C CYS A 102 1.26 6.05 5.72
N ARG A 103 1.07 7.10 6.52
CA ARG A 103 1.97 7.38 7.65
C ARG A 103 2.00 6.23 8.66
N GLN A 104 0.83 5.70 9.01
CA GLN A 104 0.63 4.65 10.00
C GLN A 104 -0.58 3.79 9.64
N CYS A 105 -0.53 2.49 9.93
CA CYS A 105 -1.66 1.59 9.79
C CYS A 105 -2.09 1.01 11.15
N ARG A 106 -3.39 0.78 11.32
CA ARG A 106 -3.94 -0.01 12.44
C ARG A 106 -4.92 -1.05 11.92
N VAL A 107 -4.75 -2.30 12.34
CA VAL A 107 -5.61 -3.44 12.03
C VAL A 107 -6.28 -3.91 13.32
N ALA A 108 -7.60 -4.06 13.32
CA ALA A 108 -8.38 -4.38 14.51
C ALA A 108 -9.50 -5.37 14.23
N ASN A 109 -9.72 -6.35 15.12
CA ASN A 109 -10.85 -7.28 15.06
C ASN A 109 -11.08 -7.89 13.67
N SER A 110 -10.01 -8.19 12.93
CA SER A 110 -10.06 -8.63 11.53
C SER A 110 -9.50 -10.05 11.38
N ALA A 111 -9.91 -10.74 10.32
CA ALA A 111 -9.51 -12.12 10.05
C ALA A 111 -9.09 -12.32 8.59
N ASP A 112 -8.04 -13.11 8.37
CA ASP A 112 -7.63 -13.59 7.04
C ASP A 112 -7.34 -12.47 6.02
N CYS A 113 -6.76 -11.36 6.51
CA CYS A 113 -6.46 -10.20 5.68
C CYS A 113 -4.97 -10.11 5.31
N SER A 114 -4.68 -9.72 4.07
CA SER A 114 -3.33 -9.38 3.61
C SER A 114 -3.18 -7.86 3.46
N VAL A 115 -2.20 -7.26 4.14
CA VAL A 115 -1.99 -5.82 4.24
C VAL A 115 -0.60 -5.45 3.74
N PHE A 116 -0.54 -4.83 2.57
CA PHE A 116 0.69 -4.42 1.88
C PHE A 116 0.94 -2.93 2.07
N LEU A 117 2.00 -2.56 2.77
CA LEU A 117 2.18 -1.19 3.26
C LEU A 117 3.44 -0.53 2.69
N HIS A 118 3.31 0.76 2.38
CA HIS A 118 4.42 1.69 2.32
C HIS A 118 4.27 2.68 3.47
N THR A 119 4.89 2.37 4.61
CA THR A 119 4.67 3.06 5.89
C THR A 119 5.89 3.79 6.42
N TYR A 120 5.62 4.82 7.22
CA TYR A 120 6.62 5.74 7.78
C TYR A 120 6.83 5.59 9.28
N LYS A 121 5.84 4.98 9.91
CA LYS A 121 5.78 4.69 11.33
C LYS A 121 5.29 3.27 11.45
N ARG A 122 5.64 2.66 12.59
CA ARG A 122 5.16 1.34 12.95
C ARG A 122 3.65 1.23 12.86
N SER A 123 3.18 0.11 12.38
CA SER A 123 1.77 -0.26 12.34
C SER A 123 1.36 -0.95 13.63
N PHE A 124 0.06 -1.01 13.88
CA PHE A 124 -0.52 -1.56 15.11
C PHE A 124 -1.53 -2.64 14.76
N ILE A 125 -1.53 -3.73 15.51
CA ILE A 125 -2.51 -4.80 15.37
C ILE A 125 -3.17 -5.11 16.72
N GLU A 126 -4.49 -5.30 16.70
CA GLU A 126 -5.26 -5.72 17.87
C GLU A 126 -6.30 -6.78 17.51
N ARG A 127 -6.43 -7.80 18.36
CA ARG A 127 -7.47 -8.84 18.33
C ARG A 127 -7.77 -9.40 16.93
N SER A 128 -6.75 -9.65 16.13
CA SER A 128 -6.89 -10.02 14.72
C SER A 128 -6.15 -11.31 14.40
N LYS A 129 -6.69 -12.16 13.52
CA LYS A 129 -6.13 -13.50 13.22
C LYS A 129 -5.88 -13.69 11.73
N GLY A 130 -4.91 -14.52 11.37
CA GLY A 130 -4.57 -14.76 9.96
C GLY A 130 -4.12 -13.50 9.20
N ILE A 131 -3.51 -12.52 9.88
CA ILE A 131 -3.09 -11.27 9.23
C ILE A 131 -1.69 -11.43 8.62
N ILE A 132 -1.54 -11.03 7.36
CA ILE A 132 -0.25 -11.05 6.66
C ILE A 132 0.15 -9.62 6.30
N PHE A 133 1.30 -9.16 6.81
CA PHE A 133 1.89 -7.89 6.38
C PHE A 133 2.95 -8.11 5.30
N GLY A 134 3.04 -7.20 4.34
CA GLY A 134 4.03 -7.24 3.26
C GLY A 134 4.36 -5.86 2.69
N CYS A 135 5.34 -5.80 1.78
CA CYS A 135 5.73 -4.54 1.15
C CYS A 135 4.66 -4.05 0.16
N GLY A 136 4.15 -2.84 0.41
CA GLY A 136 3.23 -2.12 -0.47
C GLY A 136 3.97 -1.38 -1.57
N THR A 137 3.58 -1.65 -2.82
CA THR A 137 4.13 -0.99 -4.01
C THR A 137 3.05 -0.46 -4.94
N TYR A 138 1.82 -0.31 -4.43
CA TYR A 138 0.74 0.26 -5.21
C TYR A 138 1.09 1.68 -5.64
N SER A 139 0.95 1.97 -6.93
CA SER A 139 1.29 3.27 -7.48
C SER A 139 0.36 3.65 -8.62
N TYR A 140 0.26 4.94 -8.88
CA TYR A 140 -0.39 5.53 -10.04
C TYR A 140 0.40 6.78 -10.41
N LYS A 141 0.23 7.28 -11.63
CA LYS A 141 0.84 8.52 -12.08
C LYS A 141 0.45 9.65 -11.12
N GLY A 142 1.39 10.16 -10.34
CA GLY A 142 1.13 11.22 -9.34
C GLY A 142 1.40 10.81 -7.88
N ILE A 143 1.49 9.50 -7.58
CA ILE A 143 1.71 9.00 -6.20
C ILE A 143 2.92 9.67 -5.51
N ILE A 144 4.04 9.86 -6.23
CA ILE A 144 5.26 10.46 -5.69
C ILE A 144 5.01 11.91 -5.26
N GLN A 145 4.22 12.67 -6.01
CA GLN A 145 3.87 14.03 -5.64
C GLN A 145 2.94 14.03 -4.42
N HIS A 146 1.92 13.17 -4.42
CA HIS A 146 1.01 13.03 -3.27
C HIS A 146 1.73 12.62 -1.98
N MET A 147 2.76 11.77 -2.08
CA MET A 147 3.62 11.45 -0.93
C MET A 147 4.37 12.67 -0.42
N ARG A 148 4.96 13.48 -1.31
CA ARG A 148 5.61 14.74 -0.92
C ARG A 148 4.63 15.71 -0.27
N ASP A 149 3.46 15.89 -0.85
CA ASP A 149 2.41 16.78 -0.33
C ASP A 149 1.91 16.30 1.06
N ALA A 150 1.91 14.99 1.28
CA ALA A 150 1.62 14.37 2.58
C ALA A 150 2.77 14.44 3.59
N ASN A 151 3.95 14.98 3.23
CA ASN A 151 5.18 14.89 4.00
C ASN A 151 5.57 13.43 4.35
N LEU A 152 5.53 12.58 3.33
CA LEU A 152 5.89 11.17 3.35
C LEU A 152 7.09 10.94 2.42
N ASP A 153 8.22 10.53 3.01
CA ASP A 153 9.49 10.27 2.31
C ASP A 153 9.49 8.96 1.49
N VAL A 154 9.49 9.05 0.17
CA VAL A 154 9.51 7.89 -0.75
C VAL A 154 10.63 6.86 -0.52
N TYR A 155 11.68 7.22 0.23
CA TYR A 155 12.81 6.35 0.55
C TYR A 155 12.58 5.44 1.77
N ILE A 156 11.57 5.72 2.59
CA ILE A 156 11.30 5.02 3.85
C ILE A 156 10.09 4.11 3.69
N ASN A 157 10.28 2.82 3.99
CA ASN A 157 9.18 1.88 4.09
C ASN A 157 9.38 0.89 5.26
N ASP A 158 8.69 1.16 6.36
CA ASP A 158 8.70 0.37 7.59
C ASP A 158 7.51 -0.61 7.67
N PHE A 159 7.13 -1.24 6.55
CA PHE A 159 5.99 -2.17 6.50
C PHE A 159 6.10 -3.35 7.50
N HIS A 160 7.32 -3.67 7.91
CA HIS A 160 7.65 -4.76 8.81
C HIS A 160 7.62 -4.35 10.29
N GLU A 161 7.59 -3.05 10.59
CA GLU A 161 7.46 -2.58 11.97
C GLU A 161 6.00 -2.68 12.40
N VAL A 162 5.62 -3.78 13.06
CA VAL A 162 4.25 -4.03 13.54
C VAL A 162 4.27 -4.30 15.04
N LEU A 163 3.50 -3.53 15.81
CA LEU A 163 3.31 -3.73 17.24
C LEU A 163 1.96 -4.39 17.52
N ASP A 164 1.99 -5.54 18.19
CA ASP A 164 0.80 -6.14 18.80
C ASP A 164 0.45 -5.43 20.10
N VAL A 165 -0.67 -4.71 20.11
CA VAL A 165 -1.16 -3.98 21.29
C VAL A 165 -2.11 -4.82 22.16
N THR A 166 -2.44 -6.04 21.73
CA THR A 166 -3.18 -7.03 22.53
C THR A 166 -2.46 -8.38 22.49
N PRO A 167 -1.28 -8.50 23.14
CA PRO A 167 -0.45 -9.70 23.07
C PRO A 167 -1.24 -10.97 23.40
N GLY A 168 -1.08 -12.01 22.56
CA GLY A 168 -1.75 -13.30 22.72
C GLY A 168 -3.16 -13.38 22.10
N PHE A 169 -3.71 -12.26 21.64
CA PHE A 169 -4.99 -12.23 20.90
C PHE A 169 -4.82 -12.04 19.40
N CYS A 170 -3.58 -11.87 18.93
CA CYS A 170 -3.25 -11.70 17.53
C CYS A 170 -2.52 -12.91 16.95
N GLU A 171 -2.88 -13.27 15.73
CA GLU A 171 -2.14 -14.20 14.87
C GLU A 171 -1.79 -13.46 13.59
N PHE A 172 -0.51 -13.07 13.45
CA PHE A 172 -0.04 -12.37 12.26
C PHE A 172 1.40 -12.75 11.92
N LYS A 173 1.78 -12.52 10.67
CA LYS A 173 3.15 -12.65 10.19
C LYS A 173 3.52 -11.53 9.23
N ILE A 174 4.81 -11.30 9.11
CA ILE A 174 5.39 -10.43 8.09
C ILE A 174 6.00 -11.34 7.04
N GLU A 175 5.48 -11.29 5.80
CA GLU A 175 5.89 -12.20 4.73
C GLU A 175 6.91 -11.53 3.79
N ASP A 176 8.15 -12.01 3.84
CA ASP A 176 9.26 -11.49 3.03
C ASP A 176 9.08 -11.88 1.54
N GLY A 177 9.10 -10.90 0.64
CA GLY A 177 9.00 -11.15 -0.80
C GLY A 177 7.58 -11.41 -1.33
N LEU A 178 6.55 -11.40 -0.48
CA LEU A 178 5.16 -11.50 -0.92
C LEU A 178 4.74 -10.23 -1.66
N LYS A 179 4.12 -10.40 -2.83
CA LYS A 179 3.62 -9.30 -3.66
C LYS A 179 2.09 -9.27 -3.63
N SER A 180 1.53 -8.07 -3.52
CA SER A 180 0.09 -7.86 -3.67
C SER A 180 -0.39 -8.34 -5.04
N THR A 181 -1.62 -8.87 -5.08
CA THR A 181 -2.28 -9.23 -6.34
C THR A 181 -2.96 -8.03 -7.01
N ILE A 182 -3.19 -6.95 -6.25
CA ILE A 182 -3.77 -5.70 -6.74
C ILE A 182 -2.73 -4.98 -7.61
N LYS A 183 -3.06 -4.82 -8.90
CA LYS A 183 -2.23 -4.11 -9.88
C LYS A 183 -2.63 -2.65 -9.99
N SER A 184 -1.65 -1.80 -10.30
CA SER A 184 -1.87 -0.42 -10.75
C SER A 184 -2.71 -0.38 -12.01
N LEU A 185 -3.79 0.42 -12.00
CA LEU A 185 -4.72 0.51 -13.12
C LEU A 185 -4.10 1.10 -14.39
N ASP A 186 -3.12 1.99 -14.23
CA ASP A 186 -2.39 2.65 -15.33
C ASP A 186 -1.06 1.97 -15.66
N GLY A 187 -0.77 0.81 -15.05
CA GLY A 187 0.49 0.10 -15.20
C GLY A 187 1.70 0.77 -14.51
N SER A 188 1.48 1.81 -13.71
CA SER A 188 2.55 2.51 -12.99
C SER A 188 3.35 1.57 -12.08
N ARG A 189 4.66 1.85 -12.01
CA ARG A 189 5.59 1.24 -11.06
C ARG A 189 6.56 2.30 -10.56
N LEU A 190 6.12 3.03 -9.54
CA LEU A 190 6.84 4.21 -9.04
C LEU A 190 7.41 4.04 -7.64
N LEU A 191 6.99 3.00 -6.91
CA LEU A 191 7.47 2.68 -5.57
C LEU A 191 8.33 1.41 -5.60
N PRO A 192 9.47 1.40 -4.90
CA PRO A 192 10.33 0.24 -4.85
C PRO A 192 9.76 -0.86 -3.95
N PHE A 193 10.11 -2.10 -4.25
CA PHE A 193 9.80 -3.26 -3.43
C PHE A 193 10.93 -3.50 -2.42
N PHE A 194 10.58 -3.52 -1.13
CA PHE A 194 11.52 -3.79 -0.05
C PHE A 194 11.38 -5.22 0.47
N PHE A 195 12.52 -5.82 0.79
CA PHE A 195 12.66 -7.06 1.54
C PHE A 195 13.00 -6.74 2.99
N LEU A 196 12.80 -7.72 3.87
CA LEU A 196 13.14 -7.58 5.28
C LEU A 196 14.64 -7.30 5.46
N PRO A 197 15.01 -6.30 6.29
CA PRO A 197 16.40 -6.07 6.63
C PRO A 197 16.98 -7.28 7.37
N LYS A 198 18.23 -7.65 7.05
CA LYS A 198 18.99 -8.71 7.72
C LYS A 198 20.34 -8.15 8.14
N GLU A 199 20.76 -8.44 9.38
CA GLU A 199 21.88 -7.76 10.01
C GLU A 199 23.25 -8.02 9.35
N SER A 200 23.43 -9.12 8.62
CA SER A 200 24.78 -9.66 8.36
C SER A 200 25.34 -9.57 6.93
N LEU A 201 24.62 -9.07 5.92
CA LEU A 201 25.06 -9.23 4.51
C LEU A 201 24.70 -8.09 3.53
N ALA A 202 24.31 -6.90 4.00
CA ALA A 202 23.79 -5.87 3.11
C ALA A 202 24.95 -5.17 2.36
N HIS A 203 24.95 -5.28 1.03
CA HIS A 203 25.77 -4.44 0.17
C HIS A 203 25.11 -3.08 -0.02
N THR A 204 25.90 -2.04 -0.25
CA THR A 204 25.40 -0.71 -0.62
C THR A 204 25.75 -0.40 -2.07
N LEU A 205 24.84 0.28 -2.76
CA LEU A 205 25.07 0.86 -4.08
C LEU A 205 24.53 2.29 -4.10
N GLU A 206 25.26 3.18 -4.76
CA GLU A 206 24.85 4.57 -4.93
C GLU A 206 24.26 4.79 -6.32
N PHE A 207 23.17 5.55 -6.35
CA PHE A 207 22.48 5.95 -7.56
C PHE A 207 22.31 7.46 -7.54
N LYS A 208 22.30 8.09 -8.71
CA LYS A 208 21.79 9.46 -8.83
C LYS A 208 20.28 9.43 -8.55
N GLU A 209 19.75 10.46 -7.89
CA GLU A 209 18.30 10.59 -7.64
C GLU A 209 17.49 10.53 -8.96
N SER A 210 18.05 11.04 -10.06
CA SER A 210 17.45 10.94 -11.40
C SER A 210 17.30 9.50 -11.92
N SER A 211 18.02 8.53 -11.35
CA SER A 211 17.92 7.09 -11.66
C SER A 211 16.89 6.37 -10.78
N TRP A 212 15.98 7.08 -10.11
CA TRP A 212 14.95 6.49 -9.23
C TRP A 212 14.22 5.30 -9.86
N LEU A 213 13.73 5.46 -11.09
CA LEU A 213 12.96 4.39 -11.77
C LEU A 213 13.80 3.16 -12.07
N GLU A 214 15.11 3.32 -12.28
CA GLU A 214 16.01 2.19 -12.45
C GLU A 214 16.11 1.39 -11.15
N LEU A 215 16.29 2.07 -10.01
CA LEU A 215 16.32 1.43 -8.70
C LEU A 215 14.99 0.72 -8.39
N VAL A 216 13.87 1.39 -8.65
CA VAL A 216 12.53 0.80 -8.51
C VAL A 216 12.44 -0.47 -9.33
N ASN A 217 12.81 -0.47 -10.61
CA ASN A 217 12.75 -1.68 -11.43
C ASN A 217 13.67 -2.80 -10.93
N ARG A 218 14.90 -2.47 -10.53
CA ARG A 218 15.84 -3.44 -9.95
C ARG A 218 15.29 -4.09 -8.68
N SER A 219 14.57 -3.34 -7.84
CA SER A 219 13.99 -3.85 -6.58
C SER A 219 13.00 -5.02 -6.75
N PHE A 220 12.39 -5.17 -7.93
CA PHE A 220 11.51 -6.29 -8.24
C PHE A 220 12.23 -7.52 -8.80
N SER A 221 13.52 -7.39 -9.15
CA SER A 221 14.32 -8.46 -9.74
C SER A 221 14.78 -9.46 -8.68
N GLU A 222 14.84 -10.75 -9.05
CA GLU A 222 15.22 -11.80 -8.10
C GLU A 222 16.62 -11.62 -7.51
N GLY A 223 17.54 -11.00 -8.26
CA GLY A 223 18.94 -10.84 -7.86
C GLY A 223 19.22 -9.65 -6.95
N PHE A 224 18.28 -8.71 -6.81
CA PHE A 224 18.48 -7.46 -6.07
C PHE A 224 17.40 -7.29 -5.01
N LYS A 225 17.70 -7.75 -3.79
CA LYS A 225 16.77 -7.65 -2.66
C LYS A 225 17.01 -6.35 -1.91
N LEU A 226 16.36 -5.28 -2.34
CA LEU A 226 16.44 -3.96 -1.70
C LEU A 226 15.89 -4.02 -0.28
N THR A 227 16.59 -3.44 0.69
CA THR A 227 16.19 -3.47 2.12
C THR A 227 16.11 -2.10 2.76
N GLY A 228 16.65 -1.08 2.12
CA GLY A 228 16.62 0.29 2.64
C GLY A 228 17.21 1.28 1.65
N ILE A 229 16.81 2.53 1.76
CA ILE A 229 17.35 3.64 0.98
C ILE A 229 17.68 4.79 1.93
N ARG A 230 18.79 5.47 1.67
CA ARG A 230 19.16 6.74 2.33
C ARG A 230 19.44 7.78 1.25
N LYS A 231 18.95 9.01 1.43
CA LYS A 231 19.21 10.12 0.51
C LYS A 231 20.27 11.07 1.08
N PHE A 232 21.24 11.44 0.24
CA PHE A 232 22.31 12.40 0.50
C PHE A 232 22.37 13.40 -0.65
N GLY A 233 21.72 14.56 -0.50
CA GLY A 233 21.63 15.54 -1.59
C GLY A 233 20.98 14.93 -2.84
N HIS A 234 21.72 14.84 -3.94
CA HIS A 234 21.25 14.25 -5.21
C HIS A 234 21.65 12.78 -5.41
N VAL A 235 22.20 12.14 -4.36
CA VAL A 235 22.60 10.74 -4.36
C VAL A 235 21.67 9.96 -3.45
N ILE A 236 21.24 8.79 -3.88
CA ILE A 236 20.54 7.81 -3.05
C ILE A 236 21.43 6.58 -2.88
N GLN A 237 21.63 6.17 -1.64
CA GLN A 237 22.35 4.95 -1.27
C GLN A 237 21.32 3.87 -0.96
N ALA A 238 21.35 2.80 -1.73
CA ALA A 238 20.45 1.66 -1.58
C ALA A 238 21.20 0.48 -0.94
N SER A 239 20.64 -0.05 0.15
CA SER A 239 21.10 -1.29 0.79
C SER A 239 20.37 -2.47 0.18
N TYR A 240 21.09 -3.55 -0.16
CA TYR A 240 20.49 -4.73 -0.78
C TYR A 240 21.25 -6.03 -0.48
N PHE A 241 20.57 -7.16 -0.66
CA PHE A 241 21.19 -8.48 -0.71
C PHE A 241 21.20 -9.04 -2.14
N LYS A 242 22.25 -9.81 -2.46
CA LYS A 242 22.23 -10.71 -3.61
C LYS A 242 21.45 -11.97 -3.25
N SER A 243 20.51 -12.37 -4.09
CA SER A 243 19.80 -13.64 -3.89
C SER A 243 20.68 -14.82 -4.29
N LEU A 244 20.95 -15.72 -3.34
CA LEU A 244 21.69 -16.96 -3.57
C LEU A 244 20.90 -18.02 -4.36
N ARG A 245 19.59 -17.81 -4.62
CA ARG A 245 18.71 -18.80 -5.26
C ARG A 245 18.96 -19.02 -6.77
N LYS A 246 19.99 -18.41 -7.36
CA LYS A 246 20.54 -18.79 -8.68
C LYS A 246 22.07 -18.96 -8.62
N LEU A 247 22.49 -20.06 -8.02
CA LEU A 247 23.67 -20.83 -8.42
C LEU A 247 23.21 -22.25 -8.72
N SER A 248 22.39 -22.41 -9.75
CA SER A 248 22.14 -23.70 -10.37
C SER A 248 22.26 -23.53 -11.88
N PHE A 249 23.31 -24.17 -12.43
CA PHE A 249 23.74 -24.20 -13.83
C PHE A 249 24.22 -22.84 -14.32
N ILE A 250 25.52 -22.54 -14.35
CA ILE A 250 26.53 -23.20 -15.18
C ILE A 250 27.84 -23.34 -14.38
N ALA A 251 28.23 -24.57 -14.05
CA ALA A 251 29.65 -24.89 -13.94
C ALA A 251 30.16 -24.98 -15.38
N VAL A 252 30.84 -23.94 -15.89
CA VAL A 252 31.76 -24.15 -17.00
C VAL A 252 33.02 -24.69 -16.37
N SER A 253 33.34 -25.91 -16.76
CA SER A 253 34.59 -26.61 -16.52
C SER A 253 35.79 -25.68 -16.62
N GLN A 254 36.69 -25.82 -15.66
CA GLN A 254 38.09 -25.46 -15.86
C GLN A 254 38.63 -26.25 -17.06
N SER A 255 39.15 -25.53 -18.05
CA SER A 255 40.22 -25.95 -18.95
C SER A 255 40.90 -24.69 -19.48
#